data_AF-A0A1I1WLQ0-F1
#
_entry.id   AF-A0A1I1WLQ0-F1
#
_cell.length_a   1.000
_cell.length_b   1.000
_cell.length_c   1.000
_cell.angle_alpha   90.00
_cell.angle_beta   90.00
_cell.angle_gamma   90.00
#
_symmetry.space_group_name_H-M   'P 1'
#
loop_
_entity.id
_entity.type
_entity.pdbx_description
1 polymer ?
#
loop_
_entity_poly.entity_id
_entity_poly.type
_entity_poly.pdbx_seq_one_letter_code
_entity_poly.pdbx_strand_id
1 'polypeptide(L)'
;MLVVDLDGEPLTPLRALEEILLCLSTWEDDDRQDPGTDTEPLRLQAPLADRVALAAVQRLVAALAPTQSQGPGRGRLLTPGGRYEHAPMTALTLPAADIELLCATAAALGPPG
;
A
#
# COMPACT_ATOMS: atom_id res chain seq x y z
N MET A 1 -8.95 -9.84 -10.59
CA MET A 1 -7.61 -9.52 -11.10
C MET A 1 -6.71 -10.73 -10.89
N LEU A 2 -5.85 -11.07 -11.85
CA LEU A 2 -4.81 -12.09 -11.65
C LEU A 2 -3.55 -11.41 -11.12
N VAL A 3 -2.97 -11.97 -10.05
CA VAL A 3 -1.74 -11.48 -9.46
C VAL A 3 -0.69 -12.57 -9.56
N VAL A 4 0.48 -12.18 -10.06
CA VAL A 4 1.66 -13.04 -10.11
C VAL A 4 2.36 -12.97 -8.75
N ASP A 5 2.88 -14.10 -8.29
CA ASP A 5 3.81 -14.12 -7.17
C ASP A 5 5.13 -13.48 -7.59
N LEU A 6 5.45 -12.35 -6.96
CA LEU A 6 6.66 -11.56 -7.19
C LEU A 6 7.59 -11.59 -5.97
N ASP A 7 7.53 -12.67 -5.17
CA ASP A 7 8.37 -12.85 -3.98
C ASP A 7 8.25 -11.70 -2.96
N GLY A 8 7.06 -11.11 -2.88
CA GLY A 8 6.80 -10.00 -1.97
C GLY A 8 7.37 -8.66 -2.41
N GLU A 9 7.98 -8.54 -3.61
CA GLU A 9 8.43 -7.26 -4.17
C GLU A 9 7.37 -6.15 -4.05
N PRO A 10 6.08 -6.40 -4.35
CA PRO A 10 5.05 -5.36 -4.26
C PRO A 10 4.74 -4.94 -2.82
N LEU A 11 5.03 -5.78 -1.83
CA LEU A 11 4.70 -5.50 -0.43
C LEU A 11 5.61 -4.41 0.15
N THR A 12 6.88 -4.36 -0.24
CA THR A 12 7.83 -3.35 0.24
C THR A 12 7.37 -1.91 -0.05
N PRO A 13 7.08 -1.50 -1.30
CA PRO A 13 6.60 -0.14 -1.56
C PRO A 13 5.22 0.13 -0.94
N LEU A 14 4.35 -0.89 -0.82
CA LEU A 14 3.06 -0.73 -0.13
C LEU A 14 3.23 -0.48 1.37
N ARG A 15 4.22 -1.10 2.03
CA ARG A 15 4.55 -0.82 3.43
C ARG A 15 5.11 0.59 3.61
N ALA A 16 6.00 1.02 2.72
CA ALA A 16 6.51 2.40 2.76
C ALA A 16 5.38 3.43 2.59
N LEU A 17 4.44 3.18 1.68
CA LEU A 17 3.25 4.03 1.52
C LEU A 17 2.35 3.99 2.77
N GLU A 18 2.14 2.81 3.36
CA GLU A 18 1.40 2.66 4.62
C GLU A 18 2.01 3.51 5.75
N GLU A 19 3.34 3.49 5.90
CA GLU A 19 4.06 4.28 6.90
C GLU A 19 3.87 5.79 6.71
N ILE A 20 3.96 6.27 5.47
CA ILE A 20 3.72 7.69 5.13
C ILE A 20 2.29 8.08 5.51
N LEU A 21 1.30 7.28 5.12
CA LEU A 21 -0.11 7.55 5.38
C LEU A 21 -0.45 7.45 6.88
N LEU A 22 0.20 6.56 7.62
CA LEU A 22 0.11 6.50 9.08
C LEU A 22 0.66 7.78 9.71
N CYS A 23 1.80 8.27 9.26
CA CYS A 23 2.40 9.51 9.76
C CYS A 23 1.46 10.71 9.54
N LEU A 24 0.92 10.84 8.32
CA LEU A 24 -0.07 11.88 8.00
C LEU A 24 -1.33 11.78 8.86
N SER A 25 -1.81 10.55 9.10
CA SER A 25 -2.98 10.32 9.95
C SER A 25 -2.71 10.76 11.38
N THR A 26 -1.55 10.39 11.95
CA THR A 26 -1.15 10.81 13.30
C THR A 26 -1.11 12.33 13.42
N TRP A 27 -0.51 13.04 12.44
CA TRP A 27 -0.50 14.50 12.47
C TRP A 27 -1.90 15.12 12.41
N GLU A 28 -2.79 14.56 11.59
CA GLU A 28 -4.18 15.03 11.51
C GLU A 28 -4.95 14.74 12.80
N ASP A 29 -4.68 13.63 13.48
CA ASP A 29 -5.28 13.29 14.77
C ASP A 29 -4.75 14.17 15.91
N ASP A 30 -3.44 14.39 15.96
CA ASP A 30 -2.79 15.26 16.95
C ASP A 30 -3.34 16.69 16.84
N ASP A 31 -3.46 17.24 15.63
CA ASP A 31 -4.05 18.56 15.38
C ASP A 31 -5.53 18.65 15.80
N ARG A 32 -6.30 17.57 15.62
CA ARG A 32 -7.70 17.53 16.09
C ARG A 32 -7.79 17.47 17.62
N GLN A 33 -6.82 16.82 18.29
CA GLN A 33 -6.83 16.63 19.74
C GLN A 33 -6.28 17.84 20.50
N ASP A 34 -5.24 18.48 19.99
CA ASP A 34 -4.59 19.64 20.58
C ASP A 34 -4.32 20.71 19.50
N PRO A 35 -5.36 21.42 19.04
CA PRO A 35 -5.18 22.46 18.03
C PRO A 35 -4.34 23.60 18.62
N GLY A 36 -3.15 23.81 18.04
CA GLY A 36 -2.27 24.89 18.46
C GLY A 36 -2.98 26.24 18.40
N THR A 37 -2.88 27.04 19.45
CA THR A 37 -3.61 28.31 19.58
C THR A 37 -3.23 29.38 18.56
N ASP A 38 -2.07 29.24 17.91
CA ASP A 38 -1.50 30.21 16.96
C ASP A 38 -1.26 29.63 15.55
N THR A 39 -1.75 28.43 15.24
CA THR A 39 -1.53 27.75 13.95
C THR A 39 -2.84 27.34 13.30
N GLU A 40 -2.93 27.49 11.98
CA GLU A 40 -4.06 26.94 11.23
C GLU A 40 -4.10 25.41 11.35
N PRO A 41 -5.29 24.82 11.57
CA PRO A 41 -5.41 23.37 11.69
C PRO A 41 -4.90 22.64 10.45
N LEU A 42 -4.16 21.55 10.64
CA LEU A 42 -3.80 20.64 9.55
C LEU A 42 -5.08 20.03 8.96
N ARG A 43 -5.37 20.37 7.70
CA ARG A 43 -6.51 19.84 6.95
C ARG A 43 -6.01 19.22 5.66
N LEU A 44 -5.70 17.92 5.74
CA LEU A 44 -5.42 17.13 4.54
C LEU A 44 -6.66 17.15 3.65
N GLN A 45 -6.43 17.13 2.33
CA GLN A 45 -7.51 17.01 1.36
C GLN A 45 -7.71 15.54 1.01
N ALA A 46 -8.92 15.20 0.55
CA ALA A 46 -9.12 13.90 -0.06
C ALA A 46 -8.11 13.69 -1.21
N PRO A 47 -7.49 12.51 -1.34
CA PRO A 47 -7.78 11.27 -0.60
C PRO A 47 -6.93 11.03 0.67
N LEU A 48 -6.07 11.97 1.06
CA LEU A 48 -5.15 11.82 2.20
C LEU A 48 -5.83 12.02 3.56
N ALA A 49 -6.95 12.77 3.58
CA ALA A 49 -7.73 13.02 4.77
C ALA A 49 -8.39 11.76 5.36
N ASP A 50 -8.65 11.79 6.67
CA ASP A 50 -9.54 10.86 7.38
C ASP A 50 -9.15 9.38 7.22
N ARG A 51 -7.86 9.11 7.02
CA ARG A 51 -7.29 7.76 6.91
C ARG A 51 -7.87 6.92 5.75
N VAL A 52 -8.53 7.54 4.77
CA VAL A 52 -9.23 6.83 3.69
C VAL A 52 -8.23 6.07 2.81
N ALA A 53 -7.18 6.75 2.36
CA ALA A 53 -6.09 6.11 1.60
C ALA A 53 -5.38 5.02 2.41
N LEU A 54 -5.14 5.24 3.71
CA LEU A 54 -4.49 4.27 4.60
C LEU A 54 -5.28 2.97 4.66
N ALA A 55 -6.60 3.06 4.85
CA ALA A 55 -7.46 1.90 4.91
C ALA A 55 -7.46 1.09 3.59
N ALA A 56 -7.36 1.77 2.44
CA ALA A 56 -7.27 1.11 1.14
C ALA A 56 -5.93 0.38 0.95
N VAL A 57 -4.81 0.99 1.36
CA VAL A 57 -3.49 0.32 1.36
C VAL A 57 -3.52 -0.92 2.24
N GLN A 58 -4.08 -0.83 3.45
CA GLN A 58 -4.17 -1.96 4.37
C GLN A 58 -5.00 -3.12 3.81
N ARG A 59 -6.13 -2.82 3.16
CA ARG A 59 -6.93 -3.84 2.45
C ARG A 59 -6.13 -4.48 1.31
N LEU A 60 -5.42 -3.68 0.53
CA LEU A 60 -4.61 -4.18 -0.57
C LEU A 60 -3.47 -5.09 -0.08
N VAL A 61 -2.76 -4.68 0.98
CA VAL A 61 -1.70 -5.48 1.60
C VAL A 61 -2.27 -6.79 2.16
N ALA A 62 -3.41 -6.74 2.86
CA ALA A 62 -4.05 -7.94 3.41
C ALA A 62 -4.48 -8.93 2.32
N ALA A 63 -4.92 -8.44 1.16
CA ALA A 63 -5.28 -9.27 0.01
C ALA A 63 -4.06 -9.82 -0.73
N LEU A 64 -2.99 -9.04 -0.88
CA LEU A 64 -1.79 -9.43 -1.63
C LEU A 64 -0.86 -10.33 -0.82
N ALA A 65 -0.63 -10.06 0.47
CA ALA A 65 0.39 -10.74 1.26
C ALA A 65 0.30 -12.28 1.24
N PRO A 66 -0.89 -12.92 1.30
CA PRO A 66 -1.00 -14.38 1.21
C PRO A 66 -0.62 -14.95 -0.16
N THR A 67 -0.66 -14.14 -1.22
CA THR A 67 -0.34 -14.56 -2.59
C THR A 67 1.14 -14.44 -2.94
N GLN A 68 1.90 -13.73 -2.10
CA GLN A 68 3.30 -13.47 -2.31
C GLN A 68 4.10 -14.45 -1.45
N SER A 69 4.97 -15.23 -2.10
CA SER A 69 5.93 -16.01 -1.35
C SER A 69 6.94 -15.06 -0.68
N GLN A 70 7.31 -15.33 0.57
CA GLN A 70 8.24 -14.49 1.33
C GLN A 70 9.54 -15.27 1.55
N GLY A 71 10.34 -15.38 0.49
CA GLY A 71 11.66 -16.01 0.54
C GLY A 71 11.73 -17.49 0.13
N PRO A 72 12.96 -18.01 -0.03
CA PRO A 72 13.29 -19.18 -0.86
C PRO A 72 12.74 -20.55 -0.37
N GLY A 73 12.08 -20.59 0.79
CA GLY A 73 11.71 -21.83 1.49
C GLY A 73 10.41 -22.53 1.04
N ARG A 74 9.74 -22.10 -0.05
CA ARG A 74 8.44 -22.64 -0.44
C ARG A 74 8.42 -23.18 -1.88
N GLY A 75 8.84 -24.43 -2.07
CA GLY A 75 8.50 -25.28 -3.23
C GLY A 75 8.55 -24.61 -4.61
N ARG A 76 9.62 -23.88 -4.91
CA ARG A 76 9.76 -23.12 -6.16
C ARG A 76 10.46 -23.98 -7.22
N LEU A 77 9.87 -24.07 -8.41
CA LEU A 77 10.59 -24.56 -9.58
C LEU A 77 11.39 -23.39 -10.15
N LEU A 78 12.71 -23.45 -10.01
CA LEU A 78 13.63 -22.44 -10.50
C LEU A 78 14.32 -22.95 -11.76
N THR A 79 14.45 -22.06 -12.74
CA THR A 79 15.36 -22.24 -13.87
C THR A 79 16.81 -22.39 -13.38
N PRO A 80 17.72 -22.97 -14.19
CA PRO A 80 19.15 -23.02 -13.87
C PRO A 80 19.80 -21.64 -13.60
N GLY A 81 19.18 -20.56 -14.08
CA GLY A 81 19.61 -19.17 -13.83
C GLY A 81 19.05 -18.57 -12.53
N GLY A 82 18.38 -19.35 -11.67
CA GLY A 82 17.86 -18.91 -10.38
C GLY A 82 16.56 -18.10 -10.44
N ARG A 83 16.02 -17.83 -11.63
CA ARG A 83 14.69 -17.23 -11.82
C ARG A 83 13.61 -18.30 -11.76
N TYR A 84 12.38 -17.93 -11.43
CA TYR A 84 11.22 -18.82 -11.54
C TYR A 84 11.08 -19.41 -12.94
N GLU A 85 10.90 -20.73 -13.02
CA GLU A 85 10.53 -21.43 -14.26
C GLU A 85 9.05 -21.20 -14.56
N HIS A 86 8.20 -21.26 -13.53
CA HIS A 86 6.79 -20.86 -13.58
C HIS A 86 6.43 -20.08 -12.31
N ALA A 87 6.06 -18.81 -12.45
CA ALA A 87 5.57 -18.02 -11.32
C ALA A 87 4.11 -18.42 -11.02
N PRO A 88 3.78 -18.82 -9.78
CA PRO A 88 2.40 -19.14 -9.43
C PRO A 88 1.52 -17.88 -9.55
N MET A 89 0.29 -18.10 -10.02
CA MET A 89 -0.71 -17.04 -10.20
C MET A 89 -1.89 -17.30 -9.27
N THR A 90 -2.38 -16.25 -8.62
CA THR A 90 -3.57 -16.31 -7.77
C THR A 90 -4.60 -15.30 -8.26
N ALA A 91 -5.87 -15.70 -8.31
CA ALA A 91 -6.97 -14.79 -8.60
C ALA A 91 -7.40 -14.06 -7.32
N LEU A 92 -7.42 -12.73 -7.37
CA LEU A 92 -7.89 -11.87 -6.29
C LEU A 92 -9.10 -11.04 -6.74
N THR A 93 -10.01 -10.84 -5.80
CA THR A 93 -11.10 -9.86 -5.94
C THR A 93 -10.73 -8.65 -5.09
N LEU A 94 -10.59 -7.50 -5.75
CA LEU A 94 -10.32 -6.22 -5.11
C LEU A 94 -11.40 -5.23 -5.54
N PRO A 95 -11.88 -4.35 -4.65
CA PRO A 95 -12.76 -3.25 -5.05
C PRO A 95 -12.04 -2.34 -6.05
N ALA A 96 -12.67 -2.04 -7.20
CA ALA A 96 -12.12 -1.10 -8.17
C ALA A 96 -11.88 0.29 -7.55
N ALA A 97 -12.77 0.69 -6.65
CA ALA A 97 -12.66 1.93 -5.88
C ALA A 97 -11.37 2.02 -5.07
N ASP A 98 -10.84 0.91 -4.54
CA ASP A 98 -9.57 0.93 -3.80
C ASP A 98 -8.40 1.23 -4.75
N ILE A 99 -8.43 0.72 -5.98
CA ILE A 99 -7.39 0.99 -6.97
C ILE A 99 -7.46 2.44 -7.45
N GLU A 100 -8.67 2.93 -7.77
CA GLU A 100 -8.88 4.33 -8.17
C GLU A 100 -8.44 5.30 -7.08
N LEU A 101 -8.77 4.98 -5.82
CA LEU A 101 -8.33 5.74 -4.65
C LEU A 101 -6.81 5.79 -4.54
N LEU A 102 -6.12 4.66 -4.70
CA LEU A 102 -4.65 4.61 -4.66
C LEU A 102 -4.01 5.41 -5.81
N CYS A 103 -4.62 5.39 -7.02
CA CYS A 103 -4.19 6.24 -8.12
C CYS A 103 -4.33 7.73 -7.77
N ALA A 104 -5.45 8.13 -7.15
CA ALA A 104 -5.66 9.50 -6.69
C ALA A 104 -4.68 9.88 -5.57
N THR A 105 -4.36 8.95 -4.66
CA THR A 105 -3.35 9.15 -3.61
C THR A 105 -1.97 9.40 -4.21
N ALA A 106 -1.57 8.62 -5.21
CA ALA A 106 -0.30 8.83 -5.90
C ALA A 106 -0.25 10.21 -6.58
N ALA A 107 -1.35 10.64 -7.21
CA ALA A 107 -1.45 11.98 -7.80
C ALA A 107 -1.34 13.09 -6.75
N ALA A 108 -1.94 12.90 -5.56
CA ALA A 108 -1.90 13.86 -4.47
C ALA A 108 -0.52 13.96 -3.80
N LEU A 109 0.23 12.85 -3.71
CA LEU A 109 1.59 12.83 -3.18
C LEU A 109 2.62 13.41 -4.16
N GLY A 110 2.29 13.44 -5.46
CA GLY A 110 3.16 13.93 -6.51
C GLY A 110 4.22 12.90 -6.95
N PRO A 111 5.00 13.24 -7.99
CA PRO A 111 6.08 12.37 -8.47
C PRO A 111 7.21 12.29 -7.44
N PRO A 112 7.94 11.16 -7.36
CA PRO A 112 9.18 11.10 -6.59
C PRO A 112 10.18 12.12 -7.16
N GLY A 113 10.81 12.88 -6.26
CA GLY A 113 11.88 13.84 -6.58
C GLY A 113 13.22 13.18 -6.88
#